data_AF-A0AAD1DQ56-F1
#
_entry.id   AF-A0AAD1DQ56-F1
#
_cell.length_a   1.000
_cell.length_b   1.000
_cell.length_c   1.000
_cell.angle_alpha   90.00
_cell.angle_beta   90.00
_cell.angle_gamma   90.00
#
_symmetry.space_group_name_H-M   'P 1'
#
loop_
_entity.id
_entity.type
_entity.pdbx_description
1 polymer ?
#
loop_
_entity_poly.entity_id
_entity_poly.type
_entity_poly.pdbx_seq_one_letter_code
_entity_poly.pdbx_strand_id
1 'polypeptide(L)'
;MAKKTIAALKEYFKVGKRPTESQFGDLIDSYANLDDKTIFPDNHKYKDLYVEFPHQQGDMAVDVLLGNNYLNGSLEIEITGTFAHQTSVGIIKKQFEVGLNPDGGVWYPTTARIVEAAGTILDNIYIGDIVWDSIRNEYKLTIYHTSTNQNPYAIRIKQFSYEKAFVDQARLSDIYVKPFIEQKKHSVYYNGNLGLGTDNPKSKLDVWGNVLAGRSDATEGINAFAIRYENGSVNNWGSLRSGAETYMSYGVKADNKTAYGWLSGNGSYAGYKTAVTVGGEGIKFLSSSYQQAAQDSPVALSELMRITPNGSVGIGTENPQQKLDVRGSIVSQVGSNEGGSIFFQNPNKTAPGTAHQWAIYNMTGGYGNGLQFWSYAADGNNYGSRMIIADNGNVGIGNASPQAKLDVEGGINIAAGSPIQLGGNTSSHGLKYKRQNSDNSLLDGPFLYGWTGGALGIKKGDIEFNVLNWKESGNVAIQGKLEAKDVVITQTPTADYVFASDYHLRGIKDLGRFINENKHLPEIPSAKEMTDTGLSVADFQIKLLQKIEEMSLYIISLDKEIDVLKSK
;
A
#
# COMPACT_ATOMS: atom_id res chain seq x y z
N MET A 1 16.06 -52.35 -82.63
CA MET A 1 16.39 -53.41 -81.65
C MET A 1 15.28 -53.36 -80.63
N ALA A 2 14.63 -54.44 -80.21
CA ALA A 2 13.69 -54.30 -79.08
C ALA A 2 14.45 -53.75 -77.86
N LYS A 3 13.87 -52.78 -77.13
CA LYS A 3 14.46 -52.14 -75.93
C LYS A 3 15.05 -53.22 -74.98
N LYS A 4 16.27 -53.01 -74.49
CA LYS A 4 17.04 -53.98 -73.69
C LYS A 4 17.40 -53.39 -72.32
N THR A 5 17.51 -54.24 -71.30
CA THR A 5 18.08 -53.82 -70.01
C THR A 5 19.57 -53.49 -70.17
N ILE A 6 20.14 -52.69 -69.26
CA ILE A 6 21.57 -52.34 -69.27
C ILE A 6 22.47 -53.60 -69.30
N ALA A 7 22.09 -54.67 -68.60
CA ALA A 7 22.81 -55.94 -68.62
C ALA A 7 22.77 -56.62 -70.00
N ALA A 8 21.59 -56.62 -70.66
CA ALA A 8 21.42 -57.17 -72.00
C ALA A 8 22.09 -56.30 -73.09
N LEU A 9 22.19 -54.98 -72.88
CA LEU A 9 22.98 -54.09 -73.72
C LEU A 9 24.49 -54.38 -73.59
N LYS A 10 24.99 -54.54 -72.36
CA LYS A 10 26.40 -54.90 -72.11
C LYS A 10 26.78 -56.19 -72.83
N GLU A 11 25.93 -57.21 -72.77
CA GLU A 11 26.15 -58.47 -73.52
C GLU A 11 25.99 -58.30 -75.04
N TYR A 12 25.04 -57.48 -75.50
CA TYR A 12 24.88 -57.15 -76.92
C TYR A 12 26.14 -56.50 -77.53
N PHE A 13 26.76 -55.55 -76.82
CA PHE A 13 27.99 -54.89 -77.26
C PHE A 13 29.24 -55.76 -77.10
N LYS A 14 29.31 -56.60 -76.05
CA LYS A 14 30.45 -57.52 -75.84
C LYS A 14 30.64 -58.51 -77.00
N VAL A 15 29.56 -58.96 -77.62
CA VAL A 15 29.63 -59.87 -78.79
C VAL A 15 29.85 -59.13 -80.12
N GLY A 16 30.26 -57.87 -80.09
CA GLY A 16 30.67 -57.09 -81.27
C GLY A 16 29.51 -56.55 -82.12
N LYS A 17 28.25 -56.69 -81.69
CA LYS A 17 27.11 -56.15 -82.43
C LYS A 17 27.05 -54.63 -82.25
N ARG A 18 26.99 -53.90 -83.37
CA ARG A 18 26.76 -52.45 -83.39
C ARG A 18 25.29 -52.17 -83.79
N PRO A 19 24.61 -51.22 -83.15
CA PRO A 19 23.27 -50.82 -83.55
C PRO A 19 23.33 -50.17 -84.92
N THR A 20 22.34 -50.47 -85.78
CA THR A 20 22.14 -49.72 -87.02
C THR A 20 21.53 -48.35 -86.71
N GLU A 21 21.56 -47.42 -87.66
CA GLU A 21 20.99 -46.08 -87.52
C GLU A 21 19.50 -46.12 -87.11
N SER A 22 18.72 -47.03 -87.70
CA SER A 22 17.33 -47.30 -87.34
C SER A 22 17.12 -47.91 -85.94
N GLN A 23 18.19 -48.34 -85.27
CA GLN A 23 18.16 -48.94 -83.94
C GLN A 23 18.76 -48.02 -82.86
N PHE A 24 19.23 -46.84 -83.26
CA PHE A 24 19.87 -45.90 -82.34
C PHE A 24 18.87 -45.31 -81.33
N GLY A 25 17.62 -45.03 -81.75
CA GLY A 25 16.55 -44.62 -80.83
C GLY A 25 16.32 -45.64 -79.72
N ASP A 26 16.15 -46.92 -80.09
CA ASP A 26 15.95 -48.01 -79.12
C ASP A 26 17.14 -48.18 -78.16
N LEU A 27 18.36 -47.90 -78.62
CA LEU A 27 19.57 -47.92 -77.78
C LEU A 27 19.55 -46.79 -76.74
N ILE A 28 19.21 -45.57 -77.16
CA ILE A 28 19.14 -44.42 -76.26
C ILE A 28 18.04 -44.62 -75.21
N ASP A 29 16.87 -45.15 -75.61
CA ASP A 29 15.79 -45.47 -74.67
C ASP A 29 16.19 -46.56 -73.66
N SER A 30 17.01 -47.53 -74.10
CA SER A 30 17.57 -48.58 -73.25
C SER A 30 18.66 -48.07 -72.30
N TYR A 31 19.40 -47.03 -72.68
CA TYR A 31 20.43 -46.37 -71.86
C TYR A 31 19.84 -45.40 -70.83
N ALA A 32 18.84 -44.63 -71.25
CA ALA A 32 18.13 -43.69 -70.39
C ALA A 32 17.25 -44.41 -69.35
N ASN A 33 16.92 -45.69 -69.61
CA ASN A 33 16.21 -46.58 -68.69
C ASN A 33 14.99 -45.90 -68.04
N LEU A 34 14.23 -45.14 -68.86
CA LEU A 34 13.11 -44.30 -68.41
C LEU A 34 11.98 -45.09 -67.72
N ASP A 35 11.95 -46.41 -67.88
CA ASP A 35 10.97 -47.32 -67.26
C ASP A 35 11.54 -48.04 -66.02
N ASP A 36 12.79 -47.75 -65.61
CA ASP A 36 13.40 -48.33 -64.43
C ASP A 36 12.79 -47.71 -63.17
N LYS A 37 11.85 -48.44 -62.56
CA LYS A 37 11.16 -48.03 -61.33
C LYS A 37 12.10 -47.80 -60.13
N THR A 38 13.37 -48.22 -60.21
CA THR A 38 14.36 -47.93 -59.16
C THR A 38 15.03 -46.57 -59.35
N ILE A 39 15.04 -46.04 -60.58
CA ILE A 39 15.64 -44.75 -60.94
C ILE A 39 14.56 -43.66 -61.09
N PHE A 40 13.40 -44.03 -61.66
CA PHE A 40 12.24 -43.16 -61.85
C PHE A 40 10.99 -43.81 -61.25
N PRO A 41 10.83 -43.76 -59.91
CA PRO A 41 9.71 -44.40 -59.27
C PRO A 41 8.39 -43.69 -59.63
N ASP A 42 7.42 -44.43 -60.17
CA ASP A 42 6.10 -43.93 -60.57
C ASP A 42 5.31 -43.30 -59.41
N ASN A 43 5.73 -43.52 -58.18
CA ASN A 43 5.09 -43.09 -56.95
C ASN A 43 5.57 -41.71 -56.47
N HIS A 44 6.59 -41.11 -57.10
CA HIS A 44 7.04 -39.75 -56.82
C HIS A 44 7.06 -38.94 -58.10
N LYS A 45 6.14 -37.98 -58.23
CA LYS A 45 6.07 -37.10 -59.40
C LYS A 45 5.90 -35.66 -58.98
N TYR A 46 6.29 -34.75 -59.88
CA TYR A 46 6.05 -33.34 -59.71
C TYR A 46 5.57 -32.69 -61.00
N LYS A 47 4.93 -31.53 -60.86
CA LYS A 47 4.47 -30.70 -61.96
C LYS A 47 4.76 -29.24 -61.66
N ASP A 48 5.39 -28.57 -62.61
CA ASP A 48 5.59 -27.13 -62.58
C ASP A 48 4.52 -26.47 -63.46
N LEU A 49 3.83 -25.47 -62.91
CA LEU A 49 2.80 -24.67 -63.52
C LEU A 49 3.14 -23.19 -63.32
N TYR A 50 2.58 -22.34 -64.17
CA TYR A 50 2.80 -20.90 -64.13
C TYR A 50 1.47 -20.19 -64.30
N VAL A 51 1.19 -19.21 -63.44
CA VAL A 51 0.00 -18.36 -63.53
C VAL A 51 0.41 -16.90 -63.44
N GLU A 52 -0.26 -16.06 -64.23
CA GLU A 52 -0.09 -14.62 -64.23
C GLU A 52 -1.47 -13.97 -64.09
N PHE A 53 -1.73 -13.37 -62.92
CA PHE A 53 -3.02 -12.76 -62.63
C PHE A 53 -3.17 -11.40 -63.32
N PRO A 54 -4.38 -11.00 -63.75
CA PRO A 54 -4.59 -9.75 -64.48
C PRO A 54 -4.35 -8.50 -63.61
N HIS A 55 -3.87 -7.42 -64.23
CA HIS A 55 -3.65 -6.13 -63.57
C HIS A 55 -4.98 -5.37 -63.39
N GLN A 56 -5.07 -4.58 -62.32
CA GLN A 56 -6.26 -3.82 -61.89
C GLN A 56 -7.50 -4.67 -61.53
N GLN A 57 -7.33 -5.96 -61.26
CA GLN A 57 -8.41 -6.84 -60.79
C GLN A 57 -7.94 -7.61 -59.56
N GLY A 58 -8.53 -7.26 -58.41
CA GLY A 58 -8.30 -7.96 -57.14
C GLY A 58 -9.23 -9.15 -56.99
N ASP A 59 -9.00 -9.95 -55.95
CA ASP A 59 -9.90 -11.05 -55.59
C ASP A 59 -10.08 -12.07 -56.72
N MET A 60 -8.97 -12.40 -57.38
CA MET A 60 -8.91 -13.39 -58.46
C MET A 60 -8.55 -14.75 -57.89
N ALA A 61 -8.87 -15.81 -58.62
CA ALA A 61 -8.52 -17.17 -58.26
C ALA A 61 -8.22 -18.02 -59.49
N VAL A 62 -7.39 -19.04 -59.30
CA VAL A 62 -7.14 -20.10 -60.26
C VAL A 62 -7.27 -21.44 -59.55
N ASP A 63 -7.94 -22.40 -60.19
CA ASP A 63 -8.02 -23.75 -59.66
C ASP A 63 -6.87 -24.59 -60.22
N VAL A 64 -6.09 -25.21 -59.34
CA VAL A 64 -5.21 -26.33 -59.67
C VAL A 64 -6.08 -27.58 -59.76
N LEU A 65 -6.27 -28.08 -60.97
CA LEU A 65 -7.05 -29.26 -61.29
C LEU A 65 -6.15 -30.50 -61.21
N LEU A 66 -6.42 -31.37 -60.23
CA LEU A 66 -5.62 -32.56 -59.91
C LEU A 66 -6.14 -33.83 -60.60
N GLY A 67 -7.25 -33.73 -61.34
CA GLY A 67 -7.85 -34.82 -62.09
C GLY A 67 -8.72 -35.77 -61.24
N ASN A 68 -9.31 -36.76 -61.91
CA ASN A 68 -10.12 -37.82 -61.31
C ASN A 68 -9.29 -39.09 -61.12
N ASN A 69 -8.27 -38.99 -60.27
CA ASN A 69 -7.35 -40.09 -60.01
C ASN A 69 -7.33 -40.43 -58.52
N TYR A 70 -6.80 -41.60 -58.20
CA TYR A 70 -6.47 -41.94 -56.83
C TYR A 70 -5.30 -41.07 -56.33
N LEU A 71 -5.57 -40.19 -55.36
CA LEU A 71 -4.55 -39.32 -54.73
C LEU A 71 -4.32 -39.80 -53.30
N ASN A 72 -3.30 -40.65 -53.13
CA ASN A 72 -2.88 -41.13 -51.81
C ASN A 72 -1.45 -40.68 -51.49
N GLY A 73 -1.16 -40.48 -50.21
CA GLY A 73 0.15 -40.11 -49.66
C GLY A 73 0.27 -38.60 -49.42
N SER A 74 1.49 -38.08 -49.55
CA SER A 74 1.78 -36.66 -49.32
C SER A 74 1.72 -35.89 -50.64
N LEU A 75 0.98 -34.78 -50.66
CA LEU A 75 0.96 -33.79 -51.73
C LEU A 75 1.52 -32.46 -51.21
N GLU A 76 2.49 -31.86 -51.88
CA GLU A 76 3.08 -30.57 -51.52
C GLU A 76 2.85 -29.56 -52.64
N ILE A 77 2.44 -28.35 -52.27
CA ILE A 77 2.23 -27.23 -53.19
C ILE A 77 3.08 -26.08 -52.75
N GLU A 78 4.03 -25.75 -53.60
CA GLU A 78 5.02 -24.71 -53.42
C GLU A 78 4.73 -23.61 -54.43
N ILE A 79 4.52 -22.39 -53.96
CA ILE A 79 4.29 -21.21 -54.79
C ILE A 79 5.38 -20.21 -54.49
N THR A 80 6.05 -19.73 -55.53
CA THR A 80 6.96 -18.59 -55.45
C THR A 80 6.54 -17.50 -56.42
N GLY A 81 6.74 -16.26 -56.01
CA GLY A 81 6.41 -15.07 -56.78
C GLY A 81 7.64 -14.23 -57.04
N THR A 82 7.53 -13.34 -58.02
CA THR A 82 8.57 -12.38 -58.37
C THR A 82 8.05 -10.94 -58.17
N PHE A 83 8.73 -9.97 -58.78
CA PHE A 83 8.23 -8.62 -59.00
C PHE A 83 7.72 -8.48 -60.44
N ALA A 84 6.43 -8.25 -60.58
CA ALA A 84 5.79 -7.58 -61.71
C ALA A 84 4.68 -6.72 -61.10
N HIS A 85 4.64 -5.42 -61.41
CA HIS A 85 3.71 -4.40 -60.87
C HIS A 85 3.65 -4.22 -59.33
N GLN A 86 4.08 -5.20 -58.53
CA GLN A 86 4.21 -5.15 -57.09
C GLN A 86 5.27 -6.15 -56.61
N THR A 87 5.84 -5.91 -55.42
CA THR A 87 6.72 -6.89 -54.77
C THR A 87 5.86 -7.96 -54.11
N SER A 88 5.88 -9.17 -54.66
CA SER A 88 5.26 -10.35 -54.05
C SER A 88 6.24 -11.53 -54.09
N VAL A 89 7.51 -11.23 -53.82
CA VAL A 89 8.62 -12.17 -53.71
C VAL A 89 8.51 -12.96 -52.40
N GLY A 90 8.70 -14.28 -52.48
CA GLY A 90 8.65 -15.18 -51.33
C GLY A 90 8.32 -16.62 -51.71
N ILE A 91 7.97 -17.41 -50.70
CA ILE A 91 7.56 -18.80 -50.85
C ILE A 91 6.37 -19.11 -49.94
N ILE A 92 5.43 -19.89 -50.46
CA ILE A 92 4.36 -20.53 -49.69
C ILE A 92 4.42 -22.01 -50.02
N LYS A 93 4.57 -22.87 -49.01
CA LYS A 93 4.58 -24.32 -49.16
C LYS A 93 3.51 -24.92 -48.26
N LYS A 94 2.49 -25.52 -48.87
CA LYS A 94 1.41 -26.24 -48.18
C LYS A 94 1.53 -27.72 -48.44
N GLN A 95 1.62 -28.51 -47.38
CA GLN A 95 1.64 -29.97 -47.44
C GLN A 95 0.25 -30.50 -47.09
N PHE A 96 -0.20 -31.50 -47.83
CA PHE A 96 -1.44 -32.24 -47.63
C PHE A 96 -1.12 -33.73 -47.46
N GLU A 97 -1.74 -34.39 -46.49
CA GLU A 97 -1.84 -35.85 -46.43
C GLU A 97 -3.19 -36.24 -47.02
N VAL A 98 -3.18 -36.92 -48.16
CA VAL A 98 -4.37 -37.20 -48.97
C VAL A 98 -4.64 -38.70 -49.04
N GLY A 99 -5.91 -39.08 -48.92
CA GLY A 99 -6.42 -40.43 -49.15
C GLY A 99 -7.69 -40.36 -49.98
N LEU A 100 -7.58 -39.89 -51.23
CA LEU A 100 -8.70 -39.55 -52.09
C LEU A 100 -8.86 -40.58 -53.21
N ASN A 101 -10.09 -41.06 -53.40
CA ASN A 101 -10.51 -41.99 -54.44
C ASN A 101 -11.10 -41.25 -55.64
N PRO A 102 -11.14 -41.86 -56.83
CA PRO A 102 -11.93 -41.36 -57.94
C PRO A 102 -13.40 -41.08 -57.56
N ASP A 103 -14.04 -40.20 -58.33
CA ASP A 103 -15.46 -39.84 -58.22
C ASP A 103 -15.85 -39.22 -56.85
N GLY A 104 -14.88 -38.59 -56.17
CA GLY A 104 -15.09 -37.81 -54.94
C GLY A 104 -15.08 -38.63 -53.64
N GLY A 105 -14.74 -39.92 -53.69
CA GLY A 105 -14.64 -40.74 -52.49
C GLY A 105 -13.44 -40.34 -51.62
N VAL A 106 -13.61 -40.27 -50.30
CA VAL A 106 -12.52 -39.95 -49.35
C VAL A 106 -12.29 -41.15 -48.44
N TRP A 107 -11.10 -41.76 -48.49
CA TRP A 107 -10.73 -42.90 -47.65
C TRP A 107 -10.41 -42.47 -46.22
N TYR A 108 -9.63 -41.40 -46.06
CA TYR A 108 -9.44 -40.73 -44.78
C TYR A 108 -9.41 -39.21 -44.98
N PRO A 109 -9.83 -38.43 -43.97
CA PRO A 109 -9.88 -36.97 -44.08
C PRO A 109 -8.53 -36.40 -44.48
N THR A 110 -8.53 -35.54 -45.51
CA THR A 110 -7.32 -34.80 -45.88
C THR A 110 -6.90 -33.90 -44.73
N THR A 111 -5.63 -33.99 -44.34
CA THR A 111 -5.03 -33.02 -43.41
C THR A 111 -4.09 -32.12 -44.17
N ALA A 112 -4.01 -30.85 -43.80
CA ALA A 112 -3.13 -29.89 -44.47
C ALA A 112 -2.41 -28.99 -43.47
N ARG A 113 -1.19 -28.59 -43.79
CA ARG A 113 -0.43 -27.61 -43.02
C ARG A 113 0.46 -26.77 -43.92
N ILE A 114 0.65 -25.50 -43.55
CA ILE A 114 1.69 -24.66 -44.12
C ILE A 114 3.01 -25.08 -43.48
N VAL A 115 3.95 -25.54 -44.30
CA VAL A 115 5.29 -25.97 -43.85
C VAL A 115 6.34 -24.89 -44.04
N GLU A 116 6.10 -23.95 -44.96
CA GLU A 116 6.97 -22.81 -45.22
C GLU A 116 6.12 -21.62 -45.70
N ALA A 117 6.37 -20.44 -45.15
CA ALA A 117 5.67 -19.21 -45.52
C ALA A 117 6.61 -18.03 -45.23
N ALA A 118 7.15 -17.41 -46.27
CA ALA A 118 8.08 -16.31 -46.11
C ALA A 118 7.99 -15.30 -47.27
N GLY A 119 8.20 -14.02 -46.95
CA GLY A 119 8.22 -12.93 -47.92
C GLY A 119 6.87 -12.23 -48.13
N THR A 120 6.87 -11.28 -49.05
CA THR A 120 5.72 -10.40 -49.38
C THR A 120 4.61 -11.11 -50.15
N ILE A 121 4.87 -12.32 -50.64
CA ILE A 121 3.86 -13.18 -51.25
C ILE A 121 2.66 -13.49 -50.33
N LEU A 122 2.89 -13.49 -49.01
CA LEU A 122 1.89 -13.84 -47.99
C LEU A 122 0.75 -12.82 -47.86
N ASP A 123 0.94 -11.61 -48.39
CA ASP A 123 -0.10 -10.59 -48.38
C ASP A 123 -1.03 -10.71 -49.60
N ASN A 124 -0.65 -11.52 -50.60
CA ASN A 124 -1.28 -11.54 -51.92
C ASN A 124 -1.79 -12.92 -52.35
N ILE A 125 -1.18 -14.02 -51.89
CA ILE A 125 -1.52 -15.38 -52.32
C ILE A 125 -2.02 -16.24 -51.17
N TYR A 126 -3.11 -16.97 -51.42
CA TYR A 126 -3.65 -17.99 -50.52
C TYR A 126 -3.87 -19.33 -51.19
N ILE A 127 -3.48 -20.41 -50.52
CA ILE A 127 -3.71 -21.78 -50.96
C ILE A 127 -4.89 -22.37 -50.17
N GLY A 128 -6.00 -22.66 -50.87
CA GLY A 128 -7.20 -23.27 -50.31
C GLY A 128 -7.01 -24.72 -49.88
N ASP A 129 -8.10 -25.47 -49.70
CA ASP A 129 -8.06 -26.91 -49.45
C ASP A 129 -8.39 -27.72 -50.72
N ILE A 130 -8.00 -28.99 -50.72
CA ILE A 130 -8.34 -29.92 -51.80
C ILE A 130 -9.81 -30.30 -51.65
N VAL A 131 -10.59 -30.05 -52.68
CA VAL A 131 -12.03 -30.32 -52.71
C VAL A 131 -12.39 -31.08 -53.99
N TRP A 132 -13.46 -31.86 -53.91
CA TRP A 132 -14.05 -32.50 -55.08
C TRP A 132 -14.92 -31.49 -55.84
N ASP A 133 -14.64 -31.29 -57.13
CA ASP A 133 -15.48 -30.49 -58.04
C ASP A 133 -16.40 -31.41 -58.82
N SER A 134 -17.65 -31.54 -58.36
CA SER A 134 -18.66 -32.40 -58.99
C SER A 134 -19.07 -31.95 -60.39
N ILE A 135 -18.85 -30.68 -60.75
CA ILE A 135 -19.19 -30.14 -62.07
C ILE A 135 -18.14 -30.57 -63.09
N ARG A 136 -16.86 -30.53 -62.68
CA ARG A 136 -15.73 -30.94 -63.54
C ARG A 136 -15.37 -32.42 -63.42
N ASN A 137 -15.97 -33.13 -62.47
CA ASN A 137 -15.68 -34.52 -62.13
C ASN A 137 -14.19 -34.74 -61.81
N GLU A 138 -13.57 -33.86 -61.04
CA GLU A 138 -12.16 -33.95 -60.65
C GLU A 138 -11.85 -33.27 -59.31
N TYR A 139 -10.74 -33.65 -58.67
CA TYR A 139 -10.24 -32.93 -57.51
C TYR A 139 -9.59 -31.61 -57.92
N LYS A 140 -9.78 -30.59 -57.07
CA LYS A 140 -9.16 -29.29 -57.28
C LYS A 140 -8.70 -28.64 -55.99
N LEU A 141 -7.87 -27.64 -56.16
CA LEU A 141 -7.43 -26.73 -55.12
C LEU A 141 -7.42 -25.31 -55.66
N THR A 142 -8.06 -24.38 -54.95
CA THR A 142 -8.07 -22.97 -55.37
C THR A 142 -6.85 -22.22 -54.82
N ILE A 143 -6.14 -21.51 -55.69
CA ILE A 143 -5.16 -20.49 -55.33
C ILE A 143 -5.83 -19.13 -55.50
N TYR A 144 -5.89 -18.35 -54.44
CA TYR A 144 -6.47 -17.01 -54.42
C TYR A 144 -5.38 -15.95 -54.55
N HIS A 145 -5.65 -14.92 -55.33
CA HIS A 145 -4.83 -13.72 -55.48
C HIS A 145 -5.66 -12.50 -55.08
N THR A 146 -5.34 -11.91 -53.92
CA THR A 146 -6.13 -10.81 -53.32
C THR A 146 -5.71 -9.43 -53.79
N SER A 147 -4.55 -9.29 -54.43
CA SER A 147 -4.07 -7.99 -54.90
C SER A 147 -4.71 -7.56 -56.21
N THR A 148 -4.92 -6.26 -56.37
CA THR A 148 -5.30 -5.65 -57.65
C THR A 148 -4.13 -5.54 -58.62
N ASN A 149 -2.88 -5.72 -58.19
CA ASN A 149 -1.72 -5.65 -59.07
C ASN A 149 -1.34 -7.05 -59.56
N GLN A 150 -1.23 -7.19 -60.87
CA GLN A 150 -0.74 -8.40 -61.54
C GLN A 150 0.61 -8.83 -61.00
N ASN A 151 0.80 -10.12 -60.73
CA ASN A 151 2.13 -10.69 -60.51
C ASN A 151 2.15 -12.14 -61.00
N PRO A 152 3.25 -12.61 -61.59
CA PRO A 152 3.38 -14.01 -61.96
C PRO A 152 3.87 -14.87 -60.81
N TYR A 153 3.38 -16.11 -60.79
CA TYR A 153 3.65 -17.10 -59.78
C TYR A 153 4.03 -18.44 -60.43
N ALA A 154 5.15 -19.00 -59.99
CA ALA A 154 5.51 -20.37 -60.29
C ALA A 154 4.92 -21.28 -59.20
N ILE A 155 4.22 -22.32 -59.64
CA ILE A 155 3.55 -23.29 -58.78
C ILE A 155 4.18 -24.64 -59.04
N ARG A 156 4.78 -25.25 -58.03
CA ARG A 156 5.29 -26.61 -58.06
C ARG A 156 4.41 -27.49 -57.20
N ILE A 157 3.91 -28.58 -57.77
CA ILE A 157 3.11 -29.58 -57.07
C ILE A 157 3.92 -30.87 -57.05
N LYS A 158 4.18 -31.43 -55.87
CA LYS A 158 4.87 -32.72 -55.71
C LYS A 158 3.93 -33.70 -55.05
N GLN A 159 3.88 -34.93 -55.56
CA GLN A 159 3.14 -36.02 -54.94
C GLN A 159 4.10 -37.16 -54.65
N PHE A 160 4.06 -37.64 -53.42
CA PHE A 160 4.71 -38.86 -52.99
C PHE A 160 3.68 -39.84 -52.46
N SER A 161 3.48 -40.94 -53.18
CA SER A 161 2.46 -41.95 -52.94
C SER A 161 3.07 -43.32 -52.63
N TYR A 162 2.25 -44.25 -52.13
CA TYR A 162 2.67 -45.64 -51.93
C TYR A 162 2.84 -46.38 -53.27
N GLU A 163 1.90 -46.21 -54.21
CA GLU A 163 1.88 -46.98 -55.48
C GLU A 163 2.21 -46.14 -56.71
N LYS A 164 1.42 -45.09 -56.97
CA LYS A 164 1.52 -44.28 -58.18
C LYS A 164 1.08 -42.84 -57.92
N ALA A 165 1.86 -41.90 -58.45
CA ALA A 165 1.53 -40.48 -58.46
C ALA A 165 0.96 -40.08 -59.84
N PHE A 166 -0.02 -39.19 -59.82
CA PHE A 166 -0.75 -38.68 -60.99
C PHE A 166 -0.61 -37.17 -61.17
N VAL A 167 0.12 -36.52 -60.27
CA VAL A 167 0.22 -35.06 -60.22
C VAL A 167 0.89 -34.43 -61.45
N ASP A 168 1.62 -35.21 -62.24
CA ASP A 168 2.20 -34.80 -63.53
C ASP A 168 1.13 -34.37 -64.56
N GLN A 169 -0.10 -34.84 -64.36
CA GLN A 169 -1.28 -34.49 -65.16
C GLN A 169 -2.01 -33.23 -64.67
N ALA A 170 -1.58 -32.63 -63.54
CA ALA A 170 -2.22 -31.45 -63.00
C ALA A 170 -2.15 -30.27 -63.98
N ARG A 171 -3.22 -29.48 -64.03
CA ARG A 171 -3.35 -28.30 -64.91
C ARG A 171 -4.05 -27.16 -64.18
N LEU A 172 -3.94 -25.95 -64.71
CA LEU A 172 -4.67 -24.80 -64.21
C LEU A 172 -6.01 -24.64 -64.94
N SER A 173 -7.03 -24.14 -64.23
CA SER A 173 -8.23 -23.59 -64.85
C SER A 173 -7.96 -22.21 -65.46
N ASP A 174 -8.96 -21.66 -66.14
CA ASP A 174 -9.00 -20.22 -66.39
C ASP A 174 -9.03 -19.45 -65.05
N ILE A 175 -8.48 -18.24 -65.07
CA ILE A 175 -8.53 -17.32 -63.92
C ILE A 175 -9.95 -16.74 -63.83
N TYR A 176 -10.50 -16.70 -62.63
CA TYR A 176 -11.86 -16.21 -62.39
C TYR A 176 -11.95 -15.36 -61.12
N VAL A 177 -12.99 -14.53 -61.02
CA VAL A 177 -13.20 -13.68 -59.83
C VAL A 177 -13.75 -14.52 -58.69
N LYS A 178 -13.07 -14.51 -57.54
CA LYS A 178 -13.49 -15.18 -56.31
C LYS A 178 -12.90 -14.48 -55.08
N PRO A 179 -13.68 -13.62 -54.40
CA PRO A 179 -13.26 -12.96 -53.17
C PRO A 179 -12.83 -13.94 -52.08
N PHE A 180 -11.67 -13.67 -51.48
CA PHE A 180 -11.18 -14.46 -50.35
C PHE A 180 -11.63 -13.81 -49.04
N ILE A 181 -12.60 -14.45 -48.37
CA ILE A 181 -13.26 -13.92 -47.16
C ILE A 181 -12.62 -14.50 -45.86
N GLU A 182 -11.72 -15.48 -45.98
CA GLU A 182 -11.07 -16.13 -44.84
C GLU A 182 -9.81 -15.39 -44.32
N GLN A 183 -9.14 -15.97 -43.32
CA GLN A 183 -7.99 -15.34 -42.66
C GLN A 183 -6.85 -15.05 -43.63
N LYS A 184 -6.51 -13.77 -43.74
CA LYS A 184 -5.52 -13.20 -44.66
C LYS A 184 -4.05 -13.53 -44.38
N LYS A 185 -3.68 -14.49 -43.52
CA LYS A 185 -2.26 -14.87 -43.38
C LYS A 185 -2.11 -16.36 -43.13
N HIS A 186 -1.34 -17.01 -43.98
CA HIS A 186 -0.85 -18.36 -43.71
C HIS A 186 0.03 -18.34 -42.46
N SER A 187 -0.36 -19.07 -41.43
CA SER A 187 0.40 -19.27 -40.20
C SER A 187 0.92 -20.70 -40.12
N VAL A 188 2.18 -20.86 -39.70
CA VAL A 188 2.75 -22.18 -39.38
C VAL A 188 2.27 -22.58 -37.99
N TYR A 189 1.52 -23.68 -37.91
CA TYR A 189 1.08 -24.26 -36.64
C TYR A 189 2.00 -25.42 -36.26
N TYR A 190 2.82 -25.24 -35.23
CA TYR A 190 3.64 -26.31 -34.68
C TYR A 190 2.79 -27.10 -33.68
N ASN A 191 2.44 -28.36 -34.01
CA ASN A 191 1.74 -29.26 -33.08
C ASN A 191 2.60 -29.68 -31.87
N GLY A 192 3.94 -29.53 -31.99
CA GLY A 192 4.93 -29.82 -30.96
C GLY A 192 5.33 -28.60 -30.12
N ASN A 193 6.36 -28.78 -29.30
CA ASN A 193 7.03 -27.68 -28.59
C ASN A 193 7.96 -26.94 -29.56
N LEU A 194 7.87 -25.61 -29.62
CA LEU A 194 8.73 -24.77 -30.45
C LEU A 194 9.92 -24.26 -29.62
N GLY A 195 11.13 -24.70 -29.96
CA GLY A 195 12.38 -24.19 -29.39
C GLY A 195 12.98 -23.08 -30.26
N LEU A 196 13.22 -21.91 -29.67
CA LEU A 196 14.00 -20.83 -30.29
C LEU A 196 15.34 -20.74 -29.56
N GLY A 197 16.42 -21.20 -30.21
CA GLY A 197 17.75 -21.28 -29.60
C GLY A 197 17.99 -22.51 -28.71
N THR A 198 17.02 -23.44 -28.63
CA THR A 198 17.14 -24.72 -27.91
C THR A 198 16.57 -25.86 -28.77
N ASP A 199 17.24 -27.02 -28.76
CA ASP A 199 16.85 -28.24 -29.48
C ASP A 199 16.02 -29.21 -28.63
N ASN A 200 15.90 -28.94 -27.32
CA ASN A 200 15.09 -29.72 -26.38
C ASN A 200 14.09 -28.81 -25.63
N PRO A 201 13.06 -28.29 -26.33
CA PRO A 201 12.12 -27.35 -25.72
C PRO A 201 11.23 -28.03 -24.67
N LYS A 202 11.27 -27.50 -23.45
CA LYS A 202 10.56 -28.08 -22.28
C LYS A 202 9.09 -27.68 -22.17
N SER A 203 8.64 -26.75 -23.02
CA SER A 203 7.26 -26.28 -23.06
C SER A 203 6.86 -25.91 -24.49
N LYS A 204 5.58 -25.57 -24.70
CA LYS A 204 5.03 -25.28 -26.04
C LYS A 204 5.80 -24.19 -26.80
N LEU A 205 6.40 -23.24 -26.07
CA LEU A 205 7.34 -22.26 -26.61
C LEU A 205 8.49 -22.11 -25.59
N ASP A 206 9.69 -22.51 -25.97
CA ASP A 206 10.90 -22.40 -25.15
C ASP A 206 11.93 -21.54 -25.88
N VAL A 207 12.28 -20.39 -25.32
CA VAL A 207 13.19 -19.42 -25.95
C VAL A 207 14.44 -19.31 -25.10
N TRP A 208 15.58 -19.74 -25.64
CA TRP A 208 16.87 -19.55 -25.01
C TRP A 208 17.52 -18.25 -25.53
N GLY A 209 17.00 -17.13 -25.03
CA GLY A 209 17.44 -15.80 -25.45
C GLY A 209 16.42 -14.72 -25.06
N ASN A 210 16.60 -13.51 -25.60
CA ASN A 210 15.65 -12.42 -25.41
C ASN A 210 14.43 -12.59 -26.33
N VAL A 211 13.23 -12.37 -25.81
CA VAL A 211 12.00 -12.25 -26.62
C VAL A 211 11.72 -10.77 -26.84
N LEU A 212 11.88 -10.29 -28.07
CA LEU A 212 11.44 -8.95 -28.47
C LEU A 212 10.01 -9.04 -29.02
N ALA A 213 9.02 -8.80 -28.17
CA ALA A 213 7.62 -8.72 -28.56
C ALA A 213 7.26 -7.26 -28.85
N GLY A 214 6.83 -6.93 -30.08
CA GLY A 214 6.39 -5.57 -30.41
C GLY A 214 6.27 -5.19 -31.88
N ARG A 215 5.73 -3.98 -32.10
CA ARG A 215 5.54 -3.34 -33.40
C ARG A 215 5.97 -1.88 -33.30
N SER A 216 6.67 -1.35 -34.29
CA SER A 216 7.20 0.03 -34.28
C SER A 216 6.11 1.11 -34.35
N ASP A 217 4.86 0.73 -34.61
CA ASP A 217 3.69 1.58 -34.86
C ASP A 217 2.54 1.36 -33.86
N ALA A 218 2.76 0.62 -32.76
CA ALA A 218 1.69 0.25 -31.84
C ALA A 218 1.20 1.46 -31.01
N THR A 219 0.04 2.00 -31.37
CA THR A 219 -0.66 3.06 -30.62
C THR A 219 -1.47 2.53 -29.43
N GLU A 220 -1.77 1.23 -29.40
CA GLU A 220 -2.60 0.59 -28.37
C GLU A 220 -1.80 -0.04 -27.23
N GLY A 221 -0.48 0.12 -27.26
CA GLY A 221 0.39 -0.62 -26.36
C GLY A 221 0.67 -2.04 -26.84
N ILE A 222 1.84 -2.56 -26.48
CA ILE A 222 2.29 -3.88 -26.90
C ILE A 222 2.19 -4.81 -25.71
N ASN A 223 1.36 -5.84 -25.79
CA ASN A 223 1.36 -6.92 -24.80
C ASN A 223 2.59 -7.79 -24.99
N ALA A 224 3.52 -7.82 -24.02
CA ALA A 224 4.59 -8.81 -24.02
C ALA A 224 4.01 -10.22 -23.80
N PHE A 225 3.08 -10.35 -22.86
CA PHE A 225 2.33 -11.59 -22.61
C PHE A 225 0.85 -11.27 -22.33
N ALA A 226 -0.04 -12.00 -22.98
CA ALA A 226 -1.48 -11.91 -22.75
C ALA A 226 -2.08 -13.31 -22.65
N ILE A 227 -2.93 -13.52 -21.66
CA ILE A 227 -3.71 -14.74 -21.52
C ILE A 227 -5.12 -14.43 -22.02
N ARG A 228 -5.50 -15.06 -23.14
CA ARG A 228 -6.84 -14.95 -23.69
C ARG A 228 -7.65 -16.19 -23.33
N TYR A 229 -8.80 -15.99 -22.72
CA TYR A 229 -9.75 -17.06 -22.41
C TYR A 229 -10.63 -17.36 -23.63
N GLU A 230 -11.21 -18.56 -23.68
CA GLU A 230 -12.10 -18.99 -24.77
C GLU A 230 -13.27 -18.03 -25.02
N ASN A 231 -13.74 -17.37 -23.96
CA ASN A 231 -14.80 -16.36 -24.03
C ASN A 231 -14.34 -14.98 -24.53
N GLY A 232 -13.10 -14.85 -25.02
CA GLY A 232 -12.54 -13.62 -25.57
C GLY A 232 -11.92 -12.67 -24.54
N SER A 233 -12.00 -12.97 -23.25
CA SER A 233 -11.44 -12.14 -22.17
C SER A 233 -9.92 -12.16 -22.15
N VAL A 234 -9.28 -11.06 -21.72
CA VAL A 234 -7.81 -10.94 -21.70
C VAL A 234 -7.29 -10.49 -20.34
N ASN A 235 -6.24 -11.17 -19.85
CA ASN A 235 -5.36 -10.71 -18.77
C ASN A 235 -3.98 -10.38 -19.34
N ASN A 236 -3.40 -9.25 -18.93
CA ASN A 236 -2.14 -8.76 -19.48
C ASN A 236 -1.01 -8.85 -18.46
N TRP A 237 0.17 -9.26 -18.93
CA TRP A 237 1.40 -9.24 -18.15
C TRP A 237 2.50 -8.59 -18.97
N GLY A 238 2.99 -7.43 -18.50
CA GLY A 238 4.11 -6.75 -19.13
C GLY A 238 3.73 -6.02 -20.41
N SER A 239 2.55 -5.40 -20.45
CA SER A 239 2.13 -4.61 -21.61
C SER A 239 2.65 -3.17 -21.51
N LEU A 240 3.14 -2.62 -22.62
CA LEU A 240 3.54 -1.23 -22.71
C LEU A 240 2.31 -0.36 -22.97
N ARG A 241 2.13 0.72 -22.23
CA ARG A 241 1.11 1.74 -22.49
C ARG A 241 1.64 2.81 -23.45
N SER A 242 0.75 3.43 -24.23
CA SER A 242 1.00 4.72 -24.87
C SER A 242 1.42 5.75 -23.79
N GLY A 243 2.72 6.05 -23.71
CA GLY A 243 3.33 6.82 -22.60
C GLY A 243 4.51 6.15 -21.87
N ALA A 244 4.96 4.96 -22.32
CA ALA A 244 6.15 4.26 -21.81
C ALA A 244 6.08 3.71 -20.38
N GLU A 245 4.86 3.48 -19.85
CA GLU A 245 4.68 2.69 -18.63
C GLU A 245 4.41 1.23 -18.98
N THR A 246 4.94 0.30 -18.18
CA THR A 246 4.56 -1.11 -18.25
C THR A 246 3.42 -1.36 -17.28
N TYR A 247 2.43 -2.17 -17.66
CA TYR A 247 1.35 -2.56 -16.76
C TYR A 247 1.07 -4.07 -16.77
N MET A 248 0.44 -4.50 -15.67
CA MET A 248 -0.23 -5.79 -15.53
C MET A 248 -1.67 -5.54 -15.07
N SER A 249 -2.61 -6.37 -15.51
CA SER A 249 -4.03 -6.11 -15.23
C SER A 249 -4.91 -7.35 -15.27
N TYR A 250 -6.03 -7.25 -14.55
CA TYR A 250 -7.12 -8.21 -14.57
C TYR A 250 -8.42 -7.52 -15.03
N GLY A 251 -9.01 -8.03 -16.11
CA GLY A 251 -10.30 -7.56 -16.63
C GLY A 251 -10.29 -6.18 -17.33
N VAL A 252 -9.11 -5.58 -17.55
CA VAL A 252 -8.89 -4.33 -18.29
C VAL A 252 -7.66 -4.38 -19.18
N LYS A 253 -7.63 -3.54 -20.22
CA LYS A 253 -6.46 -3.19 -21.03
C LYS A 253 -6.33 -1.67 -21.14
N ALA A 254 -5.17 -1.17 -21.57
CA ALA A 254 -4.99 0.26 -21.82
C ALA A 254 -5.94 0.75 -22.94
N ASP A 255 -6.48 1.95 -22.78
CA ASP A 255 -7.14 2.69 -23.85
C ASP A 255 -6.08 3.38 -24.73
N ASN A 256 -6.17 3.18 -26.05
CA ASN A 256 -5.26 3.76 -27.03
C ASN A 256 -5.61 5.21 -27.38
N LYS A 257 -6.80 5.68 -26.99
CA LYS A 257 -7.29 7.04 -27.30
C LYS A 257 -7.02 8.04 -26.19
N THR A 258 -6.73 7.58 -24.97
CA THR A 258 -6.55 8.45 -23.81
C THR A 258 -5.29 8.05 -23.02
N ALA A 259 -4.42 9.04 -22.77
CA ALA A 259 -3.37 8.88 -21.77
C ALA A 259 -4.06 8.68 -20.42
N TYR A 260 -3.87 7.56 -19.73
CA TYR A 260 -4.55 7.37 -18.44
C TYR A 260 -5.73 6.38 -18.46
N GLY A 261 -6.35 6.16 -19.64
CA GLY A 261 -7.59 5.39 -19.74
C GLY A 261 -7.47 3.88 -19.79
N TRP A 262 -8.55 3.22 -19.37
CA TRP A 262 -8.69 1.77 -19.34
C TRP A 262 -9.95 1.35 -20.11
N LEU A 263 -9.85 0.26 -20.86
CA LEU A 263 -10.97 -0.39 -21.51
C LEU A 263 -11.23 -1.74 -20.85
N SER A 264 -12.49 -2.14 -20.80
CA SER A 264 -12.89 -3.46 -20.31
C SER A 264 -12.26 -4.55 -21.16
N GLY A 265 -11.47 -5.43 -20.54
CA GLY A 265 -10.88 -6.61 -21.18
C GLY A 265 -11.82 -7.82 -21.19
N ASN A 266 -13.02 -7.71 -20.61
CA ASN A 266 -14.02 -8.77 -20.48
C ASN A 266 -15.44 -8.17 -20.39
N GLY A 267 -16.30 -8.52 -21.35
CA GLY A 267 -17.69 -8.04 -21.44
C GLY A 267 -18.72 -8.75 -20.57
N SER A 268 -18.43 -9.97 -20.12
CA SER A 268 -19.41 -10.88 -19.52
C SER A 268 -19.26 -11.05 -18.01
N TYR A 269 -18.15 -10.59 -17.43
CA TYR A 269 -17.86 -10.71 -16.01
C TYR A 269 -18.23 -9.44 -15.23
N ALA A 270 -19.00 -9.61 -14.16
CA ALA A 270 -19.27 -8.60 -13.16
C ALA A 270 -18.26 -8.73 -12.00
N GLY A 271 -17.45 -7.69 -11.78
CA GLY A 271 -16.46 -7.72 -10.71
C GLY A 271 -15.59 -6.48 -10.64
N TYR A 272 -14.59 -6.53 -9.76
CA TYR A 272 -13.55 -5.52 -9.68
C TYR A 272 -12.55 -5.75 -10.82
N LYS A 273 -12.15 -4.65 -11.44
CA LYS A 273 -11.11 -4.61 -12.46
C LYS A 273 -9.90 -3.93 -11.84
N THR A 274 -8.72 -4.52 -12.01
CA THR A 274 -7.51 -4.04 -11.34
C THR A 274 -6.36 -3.91 -12.31
N ALA A 275 -5.45 -2.99 -11.99
CA ALA A 275 -4.20 -2.83 -12.72
C ALA A 275 -3.08 -2.37 -11.80
N VAL A 276 -1.85 -2.74 -12.16
CA VAL A 276 -0.64 -2.18 -11.60
C VAL A 276 0.17 -1.59 -12.74
N THR A 277 0.58 -0.33 -12.60
CA THR A 277 1.43 0.36 -13.57
C THR A 277 2.79 0.63 -12.97
N VAL A 278 3.84 0.53 -13.77
CA VAL A 278 5.23 0.86 -13.42
C VAL A 278 5.78 1.81 -14.48
N GLY A 279 6.21 3.00 -14.05
CA GLY A 279 6.64 4.05 -14.97
C GLY A 279 7.34 5.23 -14.28
N GLY A 280 7.40 6.36 -14.98
CA GLY A 280 8.05 7.59 -14.49
C GLY A 280 7.42 8.15 -13.20
N GLU A 281 6.18 7.79 -12.91
CA GLU A 281 5.47 8.17 -11.68
C GLU A 281 5.60 7.14 -10.54
N GLY A 282 6.40 6.10 -10.75
CA GLY A 282 6.62 5.00 -9.80
C GLY A 282 5.67 3.82 -10.04
N ILE A 283 5.19 3.22 -8.96
CA ILE A 283 4.28 2.06 -8.97
C ILE A 283 2.90 2.51 -8.48
N LYS A 284 1.85 2.23 -9.24
CA LYS A 284 0.46 2.55 -8.85
C LYS A 284 -0.40 1.29 -8.82
N PHE A 285 -1.23 1.16 -7.80
CA PHE A 285 -2.23 0.10 -7.63
C PHE A 285 -3.61 0.69 -7.86
N LEU A 286 -4.31 0.17 -8.86
CA LEU A 286 -5.55 0.73 -9.37
C LEU A 286 -6.69 -0.28 -9.26
N SER A 287 -7.89 0.20 -8.93
CA SER A 287 -9.10 -0.63 -8.93
C SER A 287 -10.32 0.15 -9.41
N SER A 288 -11.25 -0.54 -10.06
CA SER A 288 -12.58 -0.03 -10.35
C SER A 288 -13.51 -0.21 -9.14
N SER A 289 -14.71 0.37 -9.21
CA SER A 289 -15.88 -0.13 -8.50
C SER A 289 -16.33 -1.49 -9.07
N TYR A 290 -17.12 -2.24 -8.30
CA TYR A 290 -17.74 -3.49 -8.78
C TYR A 290 -18.66 -3.17 -9.97
N GLN A 291 -18.37 -3.73 -11.15
CA GLN A 291 -19.11 -3.42 -12.36
C GLN A 291 -19.06 -4.55 -13.40
N GLN A 292 -20.04 -4.55 -14.30
CA GLN A 292 -19.99 -5.29 -15.56
C GLN A 292 -19.95 -4.27 -16.70
N ALA A 293 -18.98 -4.39 -17.59
CA ALA A 293 -18.77 -3.45 -18.70
C ALA A 293 -18.46 -4.23 -19.97
N ALA A 294 -19.19 -3.96 -21.05
CA ALA A 294 -18.98 -4.61 -22.35
C ALA A 294 -17.51 -4.55 -22.77
N GLN A 295 -17.04 -5.57 -23.50
CA GLN A 295 -15.66 -5.58 -23.98
C GLN A 295 -15.35 -4.30 -24.77
N ASP A 296 -14.16 -3.75 -24.58
CA ASP A 296 -13.69 -2.51 -25.19
C ASP A 296 -14.43 -1.23 -24.80
N SER A 297 -15.34 -1.27 -23.82
CA SER A 297 -15.94 -0.06 -23.24
C SER A 297 -15.04 0.58 -22.17
N PRO A 298 -15.06 1.93 -21.99
CA PRO A 298 -14.27 2.61 -20.97
C PRO A 298 -14.57 2.14 -19.55
N VAL A 299 -13.51 2.03 -18.73
CA VAL A 299 -13.58 1.67 -17.31
C VAL A 299 -12.79 2.72 -16.52
N ALA A 300 -13.43 3.32 -15.51
CA ALA A 300 -12.73 4.16 -14.56
C ALA A 300 -12.03 3.31 -13.49
N LEU A 301 -10.72 3.51 -13.33
CA LEU A 301 -9.95 2.98 -12.21
C LEU A 301 -9.50 4.13 -11.32
N SER A 302 -9.62 3.95 -10.02
CA SER A 302 -9.09 4.87 -9.00
C SER A 302 -7.79 4.33 -8.45
N GLU A 303 -6.86 5.22 -8.12
CA GLU A 303 -5.63 4.87 -7.41
C GLU A 303 -5.93 4.58 -5.94
N LEU A 304 -5.56 3.38 -5.48
CA LEU A 304 -5.70 2.96 -4.09
C LEU A 304 -4.41 3.17 -3.30
N MET A 305 -3.28 2.92 -3.95
CA MET A 305 -1.96 3.01 -3.36
C MET A 305 -0.94 3.36 -4.44
N ARG A 306 0.10 4.11 -4.05
CA ARG A 306 1.29 4.31 -4.88
C ARG A 306 2.59 4.18 -4.10
N ILE A 307 3.65 3.89 -4.83
CA ILE A 307 5.04 4.08 -4.42
C ILE A 307 5.67 5.04 -5.43
N THR A 308 6.01 6.25 -4.99
CA THR A 308 6.65 7.26 -5.84
C THR A 308 8.11 6.90 -6.15
N PRO A 309 8.73 7.48 -7.19
CA PRO A 309 10.15 7.22 -7.53
C PRO A 309 11.13 7.59 -6.41
N ASN A 310 10.77 8.52 -5.52
CA ASN A 310 11.58 8.89 -4.34
C ASN A 310 11.33 7.97 -3.12
N GLY A 311 10.58 6.89 -3.30
CA GLY A 311 10.33 5.86 -2.29
C GLY A 311 9.33 6.27 -1.20
N SER A 312 8.36 7.13 -1.51
CA SER A 312 7.26 7.47 -0.60
C SER A 312 6.03 6.65 -0.95
N VAL A 313 5.35 6.12 0.07
CA VAL A 313 4.17 5.27 -0.07
C VAL A 313 2.94 6.09 0.28
N GLY A 314 2.02 6.22 -0.68
CA GLY A 314 0.70 6.83 -0.46
C GLY A 314 -0.38 5.74 -0.43
N ILE A 315 -1.27 5.76 0.56
CA ILE A 315 -2.49 4.94 0.61
C ILE A 315 -3.68 5.88 0.67
N GLY A 316 -4.55 5.83 -0.34
CA GLY A 316 -5.66 6.77 -0.52
C GLY A 316 -5.24 8.22 -0.84
N THR A 317 -3.96 8.46 -1.15
CA THR A 317 -3.41 9.77 -1.53
C THR A 317 -2.46 9.65 -2.70
N GLU A 318 -2.63 10.51 -3.69
CA GLU A 318 -1.77 10.58 -4.87
C GLU A 318 -0.50 11.40 -4.59
N ASN A 319 -0.49 12.26 -3.56
CA ASN A 319 0.62 13.18 -3.29
C ASN A 319 1.17 12.98 -1.86
N PRO A 320 1.82 11.84 -1.57
CA PRO A 320 2.34 11.56 -0.24
C PRO A 320 3.37 12.62 0.16
N GLN A 321 3.15 13.30 1.29
CA GLN A 321 4.07 14.31 1.83
C GLN A 321 5.11 13.73 2.80
N GLN A 322 4.98 12.44 3.13
CA GLN A 322 5.83 11.68 4.04
C GLN A 322 6.18 10.33 3.42
N LYS A 323 7.16 9.62 4.00
CA LYS A 323 7.55 8.28 3.53
C LYS A 323 6.41 7.26 3.54
N LEU A 324 5.48 7.40 4.49
CA LEU A 324 4.20 6.72 4.48
C LEU A 324 3.12 7.77 4.79
N ASP A 325 2.20 7.97 3.85
CA ASP A 325 1.08 8.90 3.97
C ASP A 325 -0.22 8.13 3.71
N VAL A 326 -1.11 8.07 4.71
CA VAL A 326 -2.35 7.31 4.67
C VAL A 326 -3.52 8.26 4.88
N ARG A 327 -4.38 8.41 3.87
CA ARG A 327 -5.65 9.13 3.99
C ARG A 327 -6.75 8.18 4.46
N GLY A 328 -6.86 8.04 5.77
CA GLY A 328 -7.87 7.18 6.41
C GLY A 328 -7.41 6.72 7.79
N SER A 329 -8.15 5.75 8.35
CA SER A 329 -7.81 5.14 9.63
C SER A 329 -6.75 4.04 9.46
N ILE A 330 -5.80 3.95 10.40
CA ILE A 330 -4.84 2.86 10.50
C ILE A 330 -5.23 2.00 11.71
N VAL A 331 -5.43 0.70 11.49
CA VAL A 331 -5.71 -0.26 12.56
C VAL A 331 -4.47 -1.13 12.79
N SER A 332 -3.89 -1.04 13.98
CA SER A 332 -2.87 -1.98 14.45
C SER A 332 -3.55 -2.95 15.42
N GLN A 333 -3.55 -4.25 15.12
CA GLN A 333 -4.20 -5.27 15.94
C GLN A 333 -3.41 -6.57 15.94
N VAL A 334 -3.26 -7.17 17.12
CA VAL A 334 -2.65 -8.48 17.33
C VAL A 334 -3.44 -9.18 18.44
N GLY A 335 -3.76 -10.46 18.26
CA GLY A 335 -4.44 -11.27 19.28
C GLY A 335 -3.49 -11.71 20.38
N SER A 336 -3.03 -10.79 21.24
CA SER A 336 -2.19 -11.06 22.41
C SER A 336 -2.48 -10.09 23.55
N ASN A 337 -1.86 -10.29 24.71
CA ASN A 337 -1.99 -9.37 25.85
C ASN A 337 -1.36 -7.99 25.57
N GLU A 338 -0.39 -7.90 24.67
CA GLU A 338 0.25 -6.65 24.25
C GLU A 338 -0.63 -5.87 23.25
N GLY A 339 -1.48 -6.58 22.50
CA GLY A 339 -2.34 -6.00 21.47
C GLY A 339 -1.59 -5.35 20.31
N GLY A 340 -2.29 -4.46 19.59
CA GLY A 340 -1.69 -3.66 18.52
C GLY A 340 -0.69 -2.64 19.06
N SER A 341 0.33 -2.33 18.26
CA SER A 341 1.40 -1.42 18.66
C SER A 341 1.94 -0.52 17.54
N ILE A 342 2.63 0.54 17.96
CA ILE A 342 3.48 1.41 17.13
C ILE A 342 4.80 1.61 17.88
N PHE A 343 5.93 1.41 17.18
CA PHE A 343 7.28 1.55 17.73
C PHE A 343 7.97 2.80 17.19
N PHE A 344 8.69 3.49 18.08
CA PHE A 344 9.54 4.63 17.77
C PHE A 344 10.96 4.32 18.24
N GLN A 345 11.88 4.16 17.31
CA GLN A 345 13.28 3.83 17.61
C GLN A 345 14.18 5.03 17.30
N ASN A 346 15.20 5.23 18.13
CA ASN A 346 16.31 6.11 17.82
C ASN A 346 17.62 5.33 17.97
N PRO A 347 18.19 4.82 16.86
CA PRO A 347 19.42 4.03 16.87
C PRO A 347 20.62 4.72 17.51
N ASN A 348 20.63 6.05 17.59
CA ASN A 348 21.71 6.82 18.19
C ASN A 348 21.68 6.83 19.72
N LYS A 349 20.60 6.35 20.36
CA LYS A 349 20.52 6.20 21.82
C LYS A 349 21.10 4.85 22.24
N THR A 350 22.39 4.86 22.55
CA THR A 350 23.17 3.66 22.93
C THR A 350 23.63 3.65 24.39
N ALA A 351 23.49 4.75 25.11
CA ALA A 351 23.94 4.87 26.50
C ALA A 351 23.06 4.04 27.46
N PRO A 352 23.65 3.38 28.48
CA PRO A 352 22.89 2.69 29.52
C PRO A 352 21.87 3.61 30.20
N GLY A 353 20.66 3.10 30.47
CA GLY A 353 19.59 3.86 31.10
C GLY A 353 18.78 4.75 30.14
N THR A 354 19.14 4.80 28.85
CA THR A 354 18.39 5.58 27.85
C THR A 354 17.36 4.73 27.11
N ALA A 355 16.19 5.30 26.88
CA ALA A 355 15.14 4.67 26.08
C ALA A 355 15.50 4.75 24.59
N HIS A 356 16.10 3.68 24.08
CA HIS A 356 16.41 3.46 22.65
C HIS A 356 15.13 3.37 21.81
N GLN A 357 14.13 2.69 22.36
CA GLN A 357 12.86 2.44 21.72
C GLN A 357 11.71 2.83 22.66
N TRP A 358 10.67 3.41 22.08
CA TRP A 358 9.36 3.58 22.70
C TRP A 358 8.33 2.78 21.95
N ALA A 359 7.32 2.30 22.66
CA ALA A 359 6.18 1.63 22.06
C ALA A 359 4.89 2.15 22.68
N ILE A 360 3.88 2.32 21.84
CA ILE A 360 2.51 2.58 22.27
C ILE A 360 1.74 1.28 22.06
N TYR A 361 1.14 0.76 23.12
CA TYR A 361 0.37 -0.49 23.11
C TYR A 361 -1.06 -0.28 23.58
N ASN A 362 -1.99 -1.09 23.10
CA ASN A 362 -3.28 -1.30 23.74
C ASN A 362 -3.28 -2.68 24.42
N MET A 363 -2.91 -2.72 25.70
CA MET A 363 -2.63 -3.96 26.42
C MET A 363 -3.79 -4.44 27.29
N THR A 364 -3.74 -5.71 27.68
CA THR A 364 -4.65 -6.36 28.61
C THR A 364 -3.93 -7.44 29.46
N GLY A 365 -4.66 -8.15 30.30
CA GLY A 365 -4.17 -9.26 31.11
C GLY A 365 -3.20 -8.80 32.20
N GLY A 366 -2.06 -9.48 32.32
CA GLY A 366 -1.06 -9.22 33.37
C GLY A 366 -0.40 -7.84 33.31
N TYR A 367 -0.54 -7.12 32.18
CA TYR A 367 0.00 -5.76 32.01
C TYR A 367 -0.96 -4.66 32.49
N GLY A 368 -2.21 -5.01 32.81
CA GLY A 368 -3.29 -4.05 33.04
C GLY A 368 -3.95 -3.61 31.73
N ASN A 369 -5.25 -3.30 31.83
CA ASN A 369 -6.06 -2.94 30.66
C ASN A 369 -5.94 -1.44 30.35
N GLY A 370 -5.43 -1.11 29.17
CA GLY A 370 -5.38 0.29 28.70
C GLY A 370 -4.33 0.59 27.65
N LEU A 371 -4.28 1.88 27.27
CA LEU A 371 -3.27 2.44 26.38
C LEU A 371 -1.99 2.71 27.18
N GLN A 372 -0.88 2.10 26.79
CA GLN A 372 0.37 2.14 27.55
C GLN A 372 1.55 2.63 26.72
N PHE A 373 2.44 3.38 27.36
CA PHE A 373 3.66 3.93 26.77
C PHE A 373 4.87 3.26 27.40
N TRP A 374 5.49 2.33 26.67
CA TRP A 374 6.61 1.53 27.16
C TRP A 374 7.93 2.04 26.59
N SER A 375 9.00 1.79 27.34
CA SER A 375 10.36 2.14 26.91
C SER A 375 11.31 0.96 27.07
N TYR A 376 12.22 0.82 26.11
CA TYR A 376 13.20 -0.26 26.04
C TYR A 376 14.61 0.29 25.83
N ALA A 377 15.58 -0.39 26.43
CA ALA A 377 17.00 -0.17 26.21
C ALA A 377 17.45 -0.71 24.84
N ALA A 378 18.67 -0.35 24.42
CA ALA A 378 19.25 -0.80 23.15
C ALA A 378 19.53 -2.32 23.11
N ASP A 379 19.76 -2.95 24.27
CA ASP A 379 19.95 -4.39 24.42
C ASP A 379 18.62 -5.17 24.55
N GLY A 380 17.48 -4.49 24.40
CA GLY A 380 16.15 -5.07 24.54
C GLY A 380 15.63 -5.15 25.97
N ASN A 381 16.40 -4.72 26.98
CA ASN A 381 15.92 -4.68 28.35
C ASN A 381 14.70 -3.76 28.49
N ASN A 382 13.69 -4.25 29.19
CA ASN A 382 12.42 -3.58 29.36
C ASN A 382 12.45 -2.68 30.61
N TYR A 383 12.13 -1.40 30.46
CA TYR A 383 12.02 -0.48 31.59
C TYR A 383 10.59 -0.29 32.12
N GLY A 384 9.63 -1.05 31.60
CA GLY A 384 8.23 -0.99 31.99
C GLY A 384 7.42 0.08 31.26
N SER A 385 6.14 0.14 31.60
CA SER A 385 5.24 1.24 31.24
C SER A 385 5.68 2.50 32.00
N ARG A 386 5.89 3.59 31.26
CA ARG A 386 6.20 4.91 31.83
C ARG A 386 4.93 5.73 32.07
N MET A 387 3.90 5.45 31.29
CA MET A 387 2.58 6.05 31.41
C MET A 387 1.50 5.06 30.95
N ILE A 388 0.40 5.00 31.67
CA ILE A 388 -0.80 4.25 31.30
C ILE A 388 -2.02 5.16 31.34
N ILE A 389 -2.91 5.03 30.35
CA ILE A 389 -4.30 5.45 30.43
C ILE A 389 -5.12 4.17 30.53
N ALA A 390 -5.54 3.83 31.74
CA ALA A 390 -6.31 2.63 32.00
C ALA A 390 -7.73 2.75 31.43
N ASP A 391 -8.38 1.62 31.13
CA ASP A 391 -9.73 1.59 30.54
C ASP A 391 -10.81 2.28 31.42
N ASN A 392 -10.56 2.41 32.73
CA ASN A 392 -11.42 3.16 33.65
C ASN A 392 -11.19 4.69 33.61
N GLY A 393 -10.33 5.16 32.71
CA GLY A 393 -9.96 6.56 32.51
C GLY A 393 -8.98 7.13 33.55
N ASN A 394 -8.32 6.28 34.34
CA ASN A 394 -7.25 6.72 35.24
C ASN A 394 -5.91 6.78 34.50
N VAL A 395 -5.12 7.80 34.82
CA VAL A 395 -3.78 7.99 34.26
C VAL A 395 -2.73 7.66 35.31
N GLY A 396 -1.86 6.71 35.01
CA GLY A 396 -0.69 6.39 35.82
C GLY A 396 0.59 6.92 35.17
N ILE A 397 1.46 7.58 35.94
CA ILE A 397 2.83 7.96 35.51
C ILE A 397 3.80 7.26 36.44
N GLY A 398 4.65 6.38 35.90
CA GLY A 398 5.48 5.46 36.69
C GLY A 398 4.69 4.31 37.34
N ASN A 399 3.40 4.51 37.64
CA ASN A 399 2.52 3.51 38.22
C ASN A 399 1.66 2.79 37.16
N ALA A 400 1.83 1.48 36.99
CA ALA A 400 1.06 0.68 36.03
C ALA A 400 -0.36 0.29 36.51
N SER A 401 -0.74 0.61 37.75
CA SER A 401 -2.04 0.28 38.34
C SER A 401 -2.66 1.49 39.08
N PRO A 402 -2.99 2.57 38.36
CA PRO A 402 -3.40 3.84 38.96
C PRO A 402 -4.71 3.72 39.75
N GLN A 403 -4.68 4.11 41.03
CA GLN A 403 -5.82 4.07 41.95
C GLN A 403 -6.59 5.39 42.02
N ALA A 404 -6.13 6.41 41.29
CA ALA A 404 -6.75 7.73 41.18
C ALA A 404 -6.73 8.21 39.73
N LYS A 405 -7.49 9.28 39.43
CA LYS A 405 -7.56 9.85 38.07
C LYS A 405 -6.20 10.26 37.51
N LEU A 406 -5.32 10.76 38.37
CA LEU A 406 -3.90 10.94 38.11
C LEU A 406 -3.14 10.34 39.30
N ASP A 407 -2.37 9.28 39.05
CA ASP A 407 -1.57 8.57 40.03
C ASP A 407 -0.11 8.59 39.56
N VAL A 408 0.73 9.35 40.27
CA VAL A 408 2.15 9.53 39.92
C VAL A 408 2.99 8.83 40.96
N GLU A 409 3.77 7.84 40.53
CA GLU A 409 4.81 7.25 41.37
C GLU A 409 6.02 8.18 41.39
N GLY A 410 6.17 8.92 42.50
CA GLY A 410 7.25 9.88 42.70
C GLY A 410 6.76 11.30 42.98
N GLY A 411 7.66 12.27 42.81
CA GLY A 411 7.37 13.68 43.02
C GLY A 411 6.77 14.36 41.78
N ILE A 412 5.95 15.39 42.01
CA ILE A 412 5.44 16.27 40.95
C ILE A 412 6.12 17.63 41.12
N ASN A 413 6.96 17.99 40.16
CA ASN A 413 7.54 19.34 40.09
C ASN A 413 6.61 20.24 39.30
N ILE A 414 6.16 21.33 39.93
CA ILE A 414 5.33 22.34 39.30
C ILE A 414 6.19 23.58 39.04
N ALA A 415 6.10 24.14 37.82
CA ALA A 415 6.87 25.32 37.44
C ALA A 415 6.57 26.52 38.35
N ALA A 416 7.58 27.37 38.58
CA ALA A 416 7.40 28.60 39.34
C ALA A 416 6.32 29.49 38.71
N GLY A 417 5.44 30.07 39.55
CA GLY A 417 4.32 30.89 39.09
C GLY A 417 3.08 30.10 38.63
N SER A 418 3.16 28.76 38.54
CA SER A 418 2.02 27.90 38.23
C SER A 418 1.53 27.23 39.53
N PRO A 419 0.52 27.74 40.22
CA PRO A 419 0.00 27.05 41.39
C PRO A 419 -0.68 25.74 40.99
N ILE A 420 -0.70 24.76 41.90
CA ILE A 420 -1.64 23.63 41.79
C ILE A 420 -3.04 24.21 42.00
N GLN A 421 -3.77 24.42 40.91
CA GLN A 421 -5.16 24.87 40.95
C GLN A 421 -6.07 23.69 41.24
N LEU A 422 -6.83 23.79 42.31
CA LEU A 422 -7.88 22.83 42.64
C LEU A 422 -9.21 23.52 42.31
N GLY A 423 -9.95 23.00 41.35
CA GLY A 423 -11.25 23.56 40.96
C GLY A 423 -12.39 23.14 41.89
N GLY A 424 -13.38 24.01 42.06
CA GLY A 424 -14.64 23.75 42.76
C GLY A 424 -15.28 25.05 43.27
N ASN A 425 -16.56 25.00 43.68
CA ASN A 425 -17.32 26.17 44.14
C ASN A 425 -17.32 26.32 45.67
N THR A 426 -16.41 25.62 46.36
CA THR A 426 -16.33 25.62 47.82
C THR A 426 -15.22 26.55 48.27
N SER A 427 -15.43 27.26 49.38
CA SER A 427 -14.48 28.21 49.95
C SER A 427 -13.13 27.62 50.39
N SER A 428 -12.98 26.29 50.36
CA SER A 428 -11.78 25.59 50.86
C SER A 428 -11.23 24.57 49.83
N HIS A 429 -10.24 24.98 49.04
CA HIS A 429 -9.35 24.16 48.22
C HIS A 429 -8.02 23.83 48.93
N GLY A 430 -7.67 22.55 49.14
CA GLY A 430 -6.43 22.17 49.85
C GLY A 430 -5.68 20.98 49.23
N LEU A 431 -4.35 20.97 49.41
CA LEU A 431 -3.50 19.82 49.07
C LEU A 431 -3.67 18.74 50.13
N LYS A 432 -4.25 17.60 49.74
CA LYS A 432 -4.51 16.47 50.64
C LYS A 432 -3.26 15.61 50.82
N TYR A 433 -2.98 15.20 52.05
CA TYR A 433 -1.97 14.19 52.38
C TYR A 433 -2.68 12.87 52.75
N LYS A 434 -2.34 11.76 52.09
CA LYS A 434 -2.98 10.45 52.32
C LYS A 434 -2.24 9.66 53.40
N ARG A 435 -2.92 9.36 54.52
CA ARG A 435 -2.58 8.24 55.43
C ARG A 435 -3.77 7.28 55.46
N GLN A 436 -3.55 5.99 55.15
CA GLN A 436 -4.61 4.98 55.24
C GLN A 436 -4.95 4.69 56.70
N ASN A 437 -6.22 4.88 57.08
CA ASN A 437 -6.81 4.27 58.27
C ASN A 437 -7.61 3.01 57.86
N SER A 438 -7.99 2.20 58.84
CA SER A 438 -8.64 0.89 58.67
C SER A 438 -10.03 0.90 58.01
N ASP A 439 -10.64 2.07 57.77
CA ASP A 439 -11.97 2.23 57.18
C ASP A 439 -11.96 2.86 55.77
N ASN A 440 -10.78 3.06 55.18
CA ASN A 440 -10.61 3.63 53.85
C ASN A 440 -11.19 5.05 53.66
N SER A 441 -11.47 5.78 54.75
CA SER A 441 -11.97 7.16 54.73
C SER A 441 -10.84 8.20 54.57
N LEU A 442 -11.19 9.37 54.03
CA LEU A 442 -10.24 10.46 53.74
C LEU A 442 -9.96 11.31 55.00
N LEU A 443 -8.69 11.41 55.43
CA LEU A 443 -8.22 12.52 56.28
C LEU A 443 -7.89 13.73 55.40
N ASP A 444 -8.41 14.90 55.76
CA ASP A 444 -8.14 16.15 55.06
C ASP A 444 -6.82 16.80 55.53
N GLY A 445 -6.02 17.31 54.60
CA GLY A 445 -4.69 17.90 54.83
C GLY A 445 -4.71 19.43 54.97
N PRO A 446 -3.59 20.08 55.33
CA PRO A 446 -3.55 21.51 55.60
C PRO A 446 -3.85 22.38 54.35
N PHE A 447 -4.58 23.47 54.57
CA PHE A 447 -5.00 24.45 53.56
C PHE A 447 -3.95 25.57 53.45
N LEU A 448 -3.21 25.65 52.34
CA LEU A 448 -2.04 26.55 52.26
C LEU A 448 -2.29 27.88 51.54
N TYR A 449 -3.42 28.09 50.86
CA TYR A 449 -3.69 29.39 50.21
C TYR A 449 -5.15 29.59 49.80
N GLY A 450 -5.68 30.79 50.02
CA GLY A 450 -6.97 31.26 49.52
C GLY A 450 -6.92 32.75 49.18
N TRP A 451 -7.81 33.21 48.29
CA TRP A 451 -7.82 34.58 47.75
C TRP A 451 -8.07 35.66 48.80
N THR A 452 -8.79 35.34 49.88
CA THR A 452 -9.17 36.28 50.96
C THR A 452 -8.62 35.86 52.33
N GLY A 453 -7.70 34.89 52.39
CA GLY A 453 -7.16 34.32 53.63
C GLY A 453 -6.79 32.83 53.52
N GLY A 454 -6.39 32.22 54.64
CA GLY A 454 -6.17 30.78 54.72
C GLY A 454 -6.13 30.22 56.13
N ALA A 455 -5.94 28.90 56.25
CA ALA A 455 -6.05 28.19 57.52
C ALA A 455 -5.21 26.91 57.54
N LEU A 456 -4.50 26.64 58.63
CA LEU A 456 -3.92 25.35 58.93
C LEU A 456 -4.80 24.69 59.99
N GLY A 457 -5.25 23.47 59.71
CA GLY A 457 -6.19 22.77 60.57
C GLY A 457 -6.12 21.25 60.44
N ILE A 458 -6.88 20.58 61.30
CA ILE A 458 -7.06 19.13 61.29
C ILE A 458 -8.56 18.82 61.25
N LYS A 459 -8.94 17.78 60.50
CA LYS A 459 -10.30 17.22 60.55
C LYS A 459 -10.24 15.79 61.08
N LYS A 460 -11.00 15.51 62.13
CA LYS A 460 -11.10 14.16 62.74
C LYS A 460 -12.57 13.78 62.84
N GLY A 461 -13.02 12.89 61.95
CA GLY A 461 -14.45 12.57 61.80
C GLY A 461 -15.22 13.81 61.32
N ASP A 462 -16.31 14.13 62.00
CA ASP A 462 -17.16 15.30 61.69
C ASP A 462 -16.66 16.61 62.32
N ILE A 463 -15.58 16.58 63.09
CA ILE A 463 -15.06 17.75 63.79
C ILE A 463 -13.89 18.35 63.00
N GLU A 464 -13.99 19.64 62.69
CA GLU A 464 -12.98 20.45 62.01
C GLU A 464 -12.36 21.46 62.99
N PHE A 465 -11.03 21.46 63.10
CA PHE A 465 -10.27 22.39 63.95
C PHE A 465 -9.33 23.22 63.10
N ASN A 466 -9.57 24.54 63.03
CA ASN A 466 -8.65 25.49 62.41
C ASN A 466 -7.65 25.96 63.45
N VAL A 467 -6.46 25.35 63.47
CA VAL A 467 -5.40 25.65 64.45
C VAL A 467 -4.85 27.05 64.24
N LEU A 468 -4.65 27.46 62.99
CA LEU A 468 -4.16 28.78 62.62
C LEU A 468 -4.95 29.28 61.43
N ASN A 469 -5.42 30.52 61.42
CA ASN A 469 -6.12 31.11 60.28
C ASN A 469 -5.70 32.56 60.05
N TRP A 470 -5.48 32.95 58.81
CA TRP A 470 -5.13 34.30 58.41
C TRP A 470 -6.16 34.90 57.46
N LYS A 471 -6.33 36.22 57.54
CA LYS A 471 -7.18 37.01 56.64
C LYS A 471 -6.32 37.77 55.64
N GLU A 472 -6.93 38.26 54.55
CA GLU A 472 -6.29 39.17 53.59
C GLU A 472 -5.65 40.39 54.28
N SER A 473 -6.21 40.84 55.41
CA SER A 473 -5.67 41.94 56.22
C SER A 473 -4.35 41.63 56.94
N GLY A 474 -3.80 40.43 56.81
CA GLY A 474 -2.56 39.99 57.49
C GLY A 474 -2.74 39.54 58.93
N ASN A 475 -3.95 39.62 59.50
CA ASN A 475 -4.23 39.15 60.86
C ASN A 475 -4.22 37.63 60.91
N VAL A 476 -3.49 37.08 61.88
CA VAL A 476 -3.45 35.63 62.18
C VAL A 476 -4.19 35.38 63.49
N ALA A 477 -5.16 34.48 63.48
CA ALA A 477 -5.78 33.93 64.66
C ALA A 477 -5.26 32.51 64.90
N ILE A 478 -5.02 32.20 66.17
CA ILE A 478 -4.59 30.88 66.64
C ILE A 478 -5.66 30.38 67.59
N GLN A 479 -6.21 29.19 67.30
CA GLN A 479 -7.12 28.53 68.23
C GLN A 479 -6.33 27.68 69.21
N GLY A 480 -6.41 28.01 70.50
CA GLY A 480 -5.71 27.31 71.57
C GLY A 480 -4.53 28.11 72.13
N LYS A 481 -3.40 27.44 72.37
CA LYS A 481 -2.21 28.01 73.03
C LYS A 481 -1.12 28.35 72.01
N LEU A 482 -0.56 29.57 72.11
CA LEU A 482 0.68 29.93 71.45
C LEU A 482 1.86 29.65 72.40
N GLU A 483 2.74 28.73 72.00
CA GLU A 483 4.01 28.50 72.68
C GLU A 483 5.14 29.09 71.84
N ALA A 484 5.81 30.11 72.37
CA ALA A 484 6.92 30.79 71.72
C ALA A 484 8.06 30.99 72.73
N LYS A 485 9.30 30.96 72.24
CA LYS A 485 10.47 31.30 73.07
C LYS A 485 10.53 32.79 73.40
N ASP A 486 10.05 33.62 72.49
CA ASP A 486 9.97 35.07 72.63
C ASP A 486 8.79 35.60 71.79
N VAL A 487 8.16 36.69 72.26
CA VAL A 487 7.06 37.37 71.58
C VAL A 487 7.34 38.87 71.60
N VAL A 488 7.78 39.41 70.47
CA VAL A 488 8.03 40.84 70.30
C VAL A 488 6.79 41.52 69.73
N ILE A 489 6.20 42.44 70.50
CA ILE A 489 5.08 43.26 70.06
C ILE A 489 5.63 44.58 69.52
N THR A 490 5.33 44.91 68.26
CA THR A 490 5.83 46.13 67.61
C THR A 490 4.79 47.25 67.62
N GLN A 491 5.23 48.52 67.53
CA GLN A 491 4.39 49.73 67.42
C GLN A 491 3.38 50.00 68.56
N THR A 492 3.77 49.82 69.83
CA THR A 492 2.94 50.29 70.97
C THR A 492 3.53 51.57 71.59
N PRO A 493 2.76 52.67 71.75
CA PRO A 493 3.23 53.88 72.43
C PRO A 493 3.67 53.60 73.88
N THR A 494 4.73 54.24 74.37
CA THR A 494 5.19 54.10 75.77
C THR A 494 4.31 54.91 76.74
N ALA A 495 4.39 54.60 78.04
CA ALA A 495 3.59 55.26 79.08
C ALA A 495 4.20 56.58 79.61
N ASP A 496 5.40 56.96 79.15
CA ASP A 496 6.22 58.05 79.72
C ASP A 496 5.52 59.42 79.81
N TYR A 497 4.41 59.61 79.09
CA TYR A 497 3.58 60.81 79.16
C TYR A 497 3.03 61.09 80.57
N VAL A 498 3.00 60.11 81.47
CA VAL A 498 2.62 60.29 82.89
C VAL A 498 3.54 61.29 83.60
N PHE A 499 4.78 61.45 83.12
CA PHE A 499 5.75 62.39 83.68
C PHE A 499 5.69 63.80 83.05
N ALA A 500 4.80 64.04 82.09
CA ALA A 500 4.64 65.35 81.49
C ALA A 500 4.09 66.36 82.50
N SER A 501 4.50 67.63 82.41
CA SER A 501 4.11 68.68 83.36
C SER A 501 2.60 68.99 83.35
N ASP A 502 1.91 68.64 82.28
CA ASP A 502 0.47 68.79 82.07
C ASP A 502 -0.32 67.51 82.36
N TYR A 503 0.34 66.44 82.84
CA TYR A 503 -0.34 65.21 83.23
C TYR A 503 -1.10 65.40 84.54
N HIS A 504 -2.40 65.11 84.52
CA HIS A 504 -3.29 65.28 85.67
C HIS A 504 -3.38 63.99 86.47
N LEU A 505 -2.49 63.82 87.46
CA LEU A 505 -2.55 62.70 88.38
C LEU A 505 -3.81 62.79 89.26
N ARG A 506 -4.61 61.71 89.27
CA ARG A 506 -5.81 61.60 90.12
C ARG A 506 -5.44 61.77 91.60
N GLY A 507 -6.29 62.37 92.43
CA GLY A 507 -6.05 62.42 93.87
C GLY A 507 -6.12 61.01 94.50
N ILE A 508 -5.21 60.70 95.44
CA ILE A 508 -5.14 59.36 96.07
C ILE A 508 -6.45 58.94 96.76
N LYS A 509 -7.21 59.89 97.32
CA LYS A 509 -8.52 59.63 97.95
C LYS A 509 -9.60 59.28 96.92
N ASP A 510 -9.57 59.92 95.75
CA ASP A 510 -10.53 59.66 94.68
C ASP A 510 -10.19 58.37 93.92
N LEU A 511 -8.90 58.04 93.82
CA LEU A 511 -8.47 56.72 93.37
C LEU A 511 -9.01 55.61 94.31
N GLY A 512 -8.87 55.79 95.64
CA GLY A 512 -9.40 54.85 96.62
C GLY A 512 -10.92 54.67 96.53
N ARG A 513 -11.67 55.75 96.30
CA ARG A 513 -13.12 55.69 96.05
C ARG A 513 -13.46 54.89 94.80
N PHE A 514 -12.77 55.18 93.69
CA PHE A 514 -12.97 54.48 92.43
C PHE A 514 -12.73 52.97 92.56
N ILE A 515 -11.65 52.56 93.24
CA ILE A 515 -11.34 51.14 93.45
C ILE A 515 -12.41 50.47 94.32
N ASN A 516 -12.90 51.15 95.36
CA ASN A 516 -13.95 50.61 96.23
C ASN A 516 -15.27 50.40 95.49
N GLU A 517 -15.62 51.30 94.58
CA GLU A 517 -16.84 51.24 93.76
C GLU A 517 -16.73 50.26 92.58
N ASN A 518 -15.62 50.30 91.83
CA ASN A 518 -15.49 49.61 90.54
C ASN A 518 -14.68 48.30 90.61
N LYS A 519 -13.97 48.05 91.71
CA LYS A 519 -13.14 46.84 91.94
C LYS A 519 -12.02 46.61 90.93
N HIS A 520 -11.60 47.63 90.20
CA HIS A 520 -10.43 47.63 89.32
C HIS A 520 -9.76 49.02 89.31
N LEU A 521 -8.56 49.11 88.73
CA LEU A 521 -7.86 50.39 88.55
C LEU A 521 -8.49 51.18 87.38
N PRO A 522 -8.47 52.53 87.42
CA PRO A 522 -8.88 53.34 86.28
C PRO A 522 -8.16 52.90 85.00
N GLU A 523 -8.86 52.91 83.86
CA GLU A 523 -8.36 52.55 82.50
C GLU A 523 -7.94 51.09 82.29
N ILE A 524 -7.78 50.33 83.38
CA ILE A 524 -7.68 48.87 83.34
C ILE A 524 -9.09 48.29 83.22
N PRO A 525 -9.38 47.48 82.19
CA PRO A 525 -10.70 46.85 82.06
C PRO A 525 -11.05 45.99 83.28
N SER A 526 -12.34 45.84 83.56
CA SER A 526 -12.81 44.91 84.59
C SER A 526 -12.60 43.45 84.18
N ALA A 527 -12.57 42.54 85.17
CA ALA A 527 -12.42 41.10 84.89
C ALA A 527 -13.53 40.55 83.97
N LYS A 528 -14.74 41.11 84.07
CA LYS A 528 -15.86 40.74 83.21
C LYS A 528 -15.61 41.15 81.76
N GLU A 529 -15.19 42.40 81.54
CA GLU A 529 -14.86 42.90 80.19
C GLU A 529 -13.72 42.10 79.54
N MET A 530 -12.66 41.77 80.28
CA MET A 530 -11.55 40.97 79.77
C MET A 530 -11.98 39.56 79.32
N THR A 531 -12.96 38.97 80.01
CA THR A 531 -13.49 37.63 79.67
C THR A 531 -14.39 37.69 78.45
N ASP A 532 -15.23 38.73 78.36
CA ASP A 532 -16.24 38.84 77.31
C ASP A 532 -15.65 39.30 75.96
N THR A 533 -14.71 40.25 75.96
CA THR A 533 -14.15 40.85 74.72
C THR A 533 -12.72 40.44 74.41
N GLY A 534 -12.06 39.71 75.32
CA GLY A 534 -10.62 39.46 75.26
C GLY A 534 -9.79 40.67 75.66
N LEU A 535 -8.47 40.50 75.64
CA LEU A 535 -7.50 41.50 76.09
C LEU A 535 -6.35 41.63 75.10
N SER A 536 -6.08 42.85 74.64
CA SER A 536 -4.86 43.14 73.88
C SER A 536 -3.67 43.15 74.84
N VAL A 537 -2.74 42.20 74.64
CA VAL A 537 -1.53 42.10 75.47
C VAL A 537 -0.70 43.39 75.37
N ALA A 538 -0.64 44.00 74.19
CA ALA A 538 0.10 45.24 73.95
C ALA A 538 -0.43 46.41 74.77
N ASP A 539 -1.73 46.71 74.61
CA ASP A 539 -2.41 47.81 75.30
C ASP A 539 -2.41 47.60 76.81
N PHE A 540 -2.62 46.35 77.25
CA PHE A 540 -2.60 46.01 78.66
C PHE A 540 -1.24 46.23 79.31
N GLN A 541 -0.14 45.82 78.66
CA GLN A 541 1.22 46.05 79.17
C GLN A 541 1.53 47.54 79.30
N ILE A 542 1.10 48.37 78.35
CA ILE A 542 1.28 49.83 78.43
C ILE A 542 0.46 50.45 79.55
N LYS A 543 -0.81 50.06 79.70
CA LYS A 543 -1.63 50.55 80.81
C LYS A 543 -1.06 50.11 82.16
N LEU A 544 -0.54 48.89 82.27
CA LEU A 544 0.16 48.46 83.49
C LEU A 544 1.40 49.32 83.75
N LEU A 545 2.21 49.60 82.73
CA LEU A 545 3.36 50.52 82.85
C LEU A 545 2.92 51.91 83.31
N GLN A 546 1.86 52.45 82.73
CA GLN A 546 1.25 53.72 83.15
C GLN A 546 0.87 53.71 84.64
N LYS A 547 0.23 52.63 85.13
CA LYS A 547 -0.13 52.53 86.56
C LYS A 547 1.10 52.41 87.47
N ILE A 548 2.17 51.76 86.99
CA ILE A 548 3.45 51.71 87.72
C ILE A 548 4.08 53.11 87.83
N GLU A 549 4.02 53.90 86.76
CA GLU A 549 4.52 55.28 86.74
C GLU A 549 3.68 56.23 87.61
N GLU A 550 2.35 56.15 87.54
CA GLU A 550 1.45 56.89 88.43
C GLU A 550 1.69 56.53 89.90
N MET A 551 1.88 55.24 90.20
CA MET A 551 2.22 54.77 91.53
C MET A 551 3.55 55.36 92.03
N SER A 552 4.52 55.51 91.15
CA SER A 552 5.79 56.16 91.46
C SER A 552 5.62 57.64 91.80
N LEU A 553 4.74 58.36 91.09
CA LEU A 553 4.39 59.75 91.44
C LEU A 553 3.71 59.86 92.82
N TYR A 554 2.78 58.94 93.16
CA TYR A 554 2.19 58.93 94.50
C TYR A 554 3.23 58.64 95.58
N ILE A 555 4.17 57.73 95.34
CA ILE A 555 5.26 57.42 96.29
C ILE A 555 6.17 58.64 96.48
N ILE A 556 6.56 59.33 95.40
CA ILE A 556 7.35 60.56 95.47
C ILE A 556 6.59 61.66 96.22
N SER A 557 5.28 61.78 95.99
CA SER A 557 4.43 62.72 96.74
C SER A 557 4.38 62.38 98.23
N LEU A 558 4.25 61.09 98.57
CA LEU A 558 4.22 60.60 99.94
C LEU A 558 5.56 60.87 100.66
N ASP A 559 6.68 60.63 99.98
CA ASP A 559 8.02 60.89 100.53
C ASP A 559 8.22 62.37 100.84
N LYS A 560 7.80 63.26 99.92
CA LYS A 560 7.77 64.71 100.17
C LYS A 560 6.91 65.08 101.37
N GLU A 561 5.73 64.48 101.53
CA GLU A 561 4.88 64.71 102.71
C GLU A 561 5.54 64.19 103.99
N ILE A 562 6.20 63.03 103.94
CA ILE A 562 6.94 62.46 105.08
C ILE A 562 8.11 63.36 105.48
N ASP A 563 8.87 63.91 104.55
CA ASP A 563 9.96 64.85 104.83
C ASP A 563 9.45 66.15 105.45
N VAL A 564 8.31 66.65 104.97
CA VAL A 564 7.61 67.79 105.59
C VAL A 564 7.12 67.45 107.01
N LEU A 565 6.71 66.22 107.27
CA LEU A 565 6.31 65.76 108.60
C LEU A 565 7.49 65.53 109.54
N LYS A 566 8.66 65.11 109.04
CA LYS A 566 9.91 64.92 109.82
C LYS A 566 10.64 66.23 110.14
N SER A 567 10.39 67.29 109.35
CA SER A 567 10.98 68.62 109.55
C SER A 567 10.15 69.54 110.45
N LYS A 568 9.01 69.05 110.94
CA LYS A 568 8.23 69.63 112.04
C LYS A 568 8.57 68.90 113.34
#